data_AF-A0A7X6TC23-F1
#
_entry.id   AF-A0A7X6TC23-F1
#
_cell.length_a   1.000
_cell.length_b   1.000
_cell.length_c   1.000
_cell.angle_alpha   90.00
_cell.angle_beta   90.00
_cell.angle_gamma   90.00
#
_symmetry.space_group_name_H-M   'P 1'
#
loop_
_entity.id
_entity.type
_entity.pdbx_description
1 polymer ?
#
loop_
_entity_poly.entity_id
_entity_poly.type
_entity_poly.pdbx_seq_one_letter_code
_entity_poly.pdbx_strand_id
1 'polypeptide(L)'
;MSNKQEEYEKSQLYRIRHSAAHVMAEAVLEMFPDGQVAIGPAIEDGFYYDFDLPRTLTPDDLEIIEKRMKELIKAKEDFVCEEVSTSEAKDLFKDQTYKLELIEGLESGKLDDDGNPTDEKVPITIYKSGNFVDLCRGPHVENTAQINPHAVKLLNVAGAYWRGDEHRPMLQRIYGTAWESKDELKNYLWKLEEAKKRDHRKLGRELDLYSSNDEVGQGLILWHPNGGMIRHQIERYWDDQHIANDYDLV
;
A
#
# COMPACT_ATOMS: atom_id res chain seq x y z
N MET A 1 -17.14 -1.18 13.27
CA MET A 1 -16.17 -1.01 12.17
C MET A 1 -16.02 -2.28 11.35
N SER A 2 -16.09 -3.50 11.91
CA SER A 2 -15.91 -4.74 11.12
C SER A 2 -16.96 -4.93 10.00
N ASN A 3 -18.23 -4.62 10.23
CA ASN A 3 -19.28 -4.85 9.23
C ASN A 3 -19.07 -4.05 7.91
N LYS A 4 -18.53 -2.82 7.99
CA LYS A 4 -18.22 -2.01 6.80
C LYS A 4 -16.97 -2.51 6.05
N GLN A 5 -16.01 -3.03 6.79
CA GLN A 5 -14.79 -3.61 6.22
C GLN A 5 -15.12 -4.91 5.47
N GLU A 6 -15.93 -5.78 6.06
CA GLU A 6 -16.40 -7.02 5.43
C GLU A 6 -17.27 -6.76 4.19
N GLU A 7 -18.06 -5.67 4.17
CA GLU A 7 -18.79 -5.22 2.98
C GLU A 7 -17.85 -4.71 1.88
N TYR A 8 -16.78 -4.01 2.25
CA TYR A 8 -15.79 -3.50 1.31
C TYR A 8 -15.00 -4.63 0.64
N GLU A 9 -14.53 -5.62 1.39
CA GLU A 9 -13.78 -6.77 0.85
C GLU A 9 -14.60 -7.62 -0.14
N LYS A 10 -15.94 -7.54 -0.05
CA LYS A 10 -16.86 -8.18 -1.00
C LYS A 10 -17.21 -7.29 -2.20
N SER A 11 -16.81 -6.02 -2.19
CA SER A 11 -17.18 -5.05 -3.21
C SER A 11 -16.42 -5.25 -4.54
N GLN A 12 -17.02 -4.76 -5.62
CA GLN A 12 -16.38 -4.74 -6.93
C GLN A 12 -15.12 -3.87 -6.93
N LEU A 13 -15.14 -2.75 -6.19
CA LEU A 13 -14.00 -1.84 -6.09
C LEU A 13 -12.78 -2.49 -5.42
N TYR A 14 -13.00 -3.29 -4.37
CA TYR A 14 -11.93 -4.09 -3.76
C TYR A 14 -11.31 -5.05 -4.76
N ARG A 15 -12.13 -5.82 -5.49
CA ARG A 15 -11.67 -6.74 -6.56
C ARG A 15 -10.86 -6.01 -7.62
N ILE A 16 -11.32 -4.84 -8.06
CA ILE A 16 -10.61 -4.00 -9.04
C ILE A 16 -9.24 -3.59 -8.50
N ARG A 17 -9.15 -3.10 -7.26
CA ARG A 17 -7.90 -2.64 -6.65
C ARG A 17 -6.92 -3.78 -6.42
N HIS A 18 -7.40 -4.92 -5.93
CA HIS A 18 -6.58 -6.09 -5.72
C HIS A 18 -6.02 -6.63 -7.05
N SER A 19 -6.87 -6.71 -8.06
CA SER A 19 -6.47 -7.15 -9.40
C SER A 19 -5.53 -6.15 -10.08
N ALA A 20 -5.70 -4.85 -9.83
CA ALA A 20 -4.77 -3.82 -10.31
C ALA A 20 -3.39 -3.93 -9.65
N ALA A 21 -3.30 -4.41 -8.40
CA ALA A 21 -2.03 -4.71 -7.75
C ALA A 21 -1.29 -5.86 -8.46
N HIS A 22 -2.00 -6.93 -8.86
CA HIS A 22 -1.41 -8.03 -9.64
C HIS A 22 -0.95 -7.57 -11.02
N VAL A 23 -1.76 -6.77 -11.72
CA VAL A 23 -1.37 -6.19 -13.02
C VAL A 23 -0.14 -5.29 -12.88
N MET A 24 -0.01 -4.54 -11.77
CA MET A 24 1.19 -3.76 -11.48
C MET A 24 2.39 -4.68 -11.25
N ALA A 25 2.24 -5.76 -10.48
CA ALA A 25 3.31 -6.70 -10.21
C ALA A 25 3.81 -7.39 -11.50
N GLU A 26 2.90 -7.81 -12.39
CA GLU A 26 3.25 -8.34 -13.71
C GLU A 26 4.07 -7.32 -14.51
N ALA A 27 3.61 -6.06 -14.60
CA ALA A 27 4.32 -5.01 -15.32
C ALA A 27 5.71 -4.71 -14.73
N VAL A 28 5.87 -4.80 -13.40
CA VAL A 28 7.17 -4.62 -12.74
C VAL A 28 8.09 -5.81 -13.04
N LEU A 29 7.60 -7.05 -12.98
CA LEU A 29 8.42 -8.23 -13.25
C LEU A 29 8.80 -8.37 -14.73
N GLU A 30 7.99 -7.89 -15.66
CA GLU A 30 8.42 -7.79 -17.07
C GLU A 30 9.57 -6.79 -17.25
N MET A 31 9.63 -5.74 -16.43
CA MET A 31 10.72 -4.76 -16.43
C MET A 31 11.95 -5.24 -15.64
N PHE A 32 11.73 -6.02 -14.59
CA PHE A 32 12.76 -6.58 -13.72
C PHE A 32 12.53 -8.10 -13.54
N PRO A 33 12.95 -8.93 -14.50
CA PRO A 33 12.66 -10.37 -14.49
C PRO A 33 13.17 -11.11 -13.25
N ASP A 34 14.28 -10.66 -12.68
CA ASP A 34 14.89 -11.24 -11.47
C ASP A 34 14.34 -10.61 -10.16
N GLY A 35 13.38 -9.70 -10.26
CA GLY A 35 12.76 -9.03 -9.13
C GLY A 35 12.02 -10.00 -8.21
N GLN A 36 12.07 -9.75 -6.91
CA GLN A 36 11.33 -10.53 -5.93
C GLN A 36 10.05 -9.78 -5.53
N VAL A 37 8.92 -10.47 -5.52
CA VAL A 37 7.63 -9.94 -5.09
C VAL A 37 7.31 -10.39 -3.66
N ALA A 38 6.84 -9.45 -2.84
CA ALA A 38 6.51 -9.67 -1.45
C ALA A 38 4.98 -9.71 -1.24
N ILE A 39 4.38 -8.62 -0.75
CA ILE A 39 2.95 -8.54 -0.42
C ILE A 39 2.33 -7.36 -1.17
N GLY A 40 1.10 -7.53 -1.67
CA GLY A 40 0.43 -6.55 -2.51
C GLY A 40 -1.08 -6.42 -2.30
N PRO A 41 -1.54 -5.95 -1.14
CA PRO A 41 -2.94 -5.95 -0.78
C PRO A 41 -3.67 -4.75 -1.38
N ALA A 42 -4.98 -4.89 -1.52
CA ALA A 42 -5.86 -3.75 -1.69
C ALA A 42 -6.02 -2.99 -0.36
N ILE A 43 -6.02 -1.66 -0.43
CA ILE A 43 -6.26 -0.76 0.71
C ILE A 43 -7.47 0.13 0.44
N GLU A 44 -7.92 0.88 1.45
CA GLU A 44 -9.17 1.68 1.39
C GLU A 44 -9.26 2.63 0.19
N ASP A 45 -8.14 3.22 -0.23
CA ASP A 45 -8.10 4.20 -1.32
C ASP A 45 -7.28 3.74 -2.54
N GLY A 46 -6.89 2.47 -2.59
CA GLY A 46 -6.02 1.97 -3.64
C GLY A 46 -5.43 0.60 -3.37
N PHE A 47 -4.15 0.45 -3.66
CA PHE A 47 -3.38 -0.76 -3.43
C PHE A 47 -1.90 -0.39 -3.30
N TYR A 48 -1.11 -1.32 -2.80
CA TYR A 48 0.34 -1.25 -2.96
C TYR A 48 0.91 -2.62 -3.30
N TYR A 49 2.19 -2.66 -3.66
CA TYR A 49 2.93 -3.92 -3.78
C TYR A 49 4.39 -3.67 -3.40
N ASP A 50 4.96 -4.56 -2.61
CA ASP A 50 6.34 -4.53 -2.15
C ASP A 50 7.25 -5.37 -3.05
N PHE A 51 8.37 -4.78 -3.47
CA PHE A 51 9.35 -5.40 -4.36
C PHE A 51 10.77 -5.32 -3.81
N ASP A 52 11.55 -6.38 -4.00
CA ASP A 52 13.00 -6.35 -3.92
C ASP A 52 13.56 -6.34 -5.34
N LEU A 53 14.22 -5.24 -5.71
CA LEU A 53 14.64 -4.97 -7.09
C LEU A 53 16.13 -4.62 -7.12
N PRO A 54 16.83 -4.90 -8.24
CA PRO A 54 18.27 -4.66 -8.35
C PRO A 54 18.67 -3.17 -8.29
N ARG A 55 17.70 -2.26 -8.43
CA ARG A 55 17.89 -0.81 -8.28
C ARG A 55 16.62 -0.13 -7.77
N THR A 56 16.77 1.09 -7.26
CA THR A 56 15.65 1.93 -6.87
C THR A 56 14.81 2.37 -8.08
N LEU A 57 13.50 2.38 -7.91
CA LEU A 57 12.52 2.91 -8.85
C LEU A 57 12.54 4.44 -8.85
N THR A 58 12.46 5.00 -10.05
CA THR A 58 12.38 6.44 -10.30
C THR A 58 10.96 6.84 -10.69
N PRO A 59 10.61 8.13 -10.65
CA PRO A 59 9.32 8.61 -11.16
C PRO A 59 9.08 8.21 -12.63
N ASP A 60 10.12 8.20 -13.47
CA ASP A 60 10.02 7.81 -14.88
C ASP A 60 9.68 6.31 -15.03
N ASP A 61 10.20 5.46 -14.14
CA ASP A 61 9.86 4.04 -14.13
C ASP A 61 8.36 3.84 -13.85
N LEU A 62 7.76 4.65 -12.97
CA LEU A 62 6.31 4.58 -12.69
C LEU A 62 5.48 4.93 -13.94
N GLU A 63 5.93 5.86 -14.78
CA GLU A 63 5.23 6.18 -16.03
C GLU A 63 5.29 5.01 -17.03
N ILE A 64 6.44 4.34 -17.10
CA ILE A 64 6.64 3.14 -17.94
C ILE A 64 5.75 1.99 -17.44
N ILE A 65 5.78 1.71 -16.13
CA ILE A 65 4.97 0.66 -15.50
C ILE A 65 3.48 0.97 -15.69
N GLU A 66 3.03 2.20 -15.44
CA GLU A 66 1.62 2.57 -15.62
C GLU A 66 1.16 2.43 -17.07
N LYS A 67 2.01 2.79 -18.05
CA LYS A 67 1.71 2.56 -19.46
C LYS A 67 1.59 1.07 -19.75
N ARG A 68 2.49 0.25 -19.21
CA ARG A 68 2.47 -1.21 -19.41
C ARG A 68 1.25 -1.85 -18.76
N MET A 69 0.86 -1.44 -17.55
CA MET A 69 -0.38 -1.87 -16.90
C MET A 69 -1.61 -1.63 -17.80
N LYS A 70 -1.67 -0.48 -18.49
CA LYS A 70 -2.78 -0.17 -19.41
C LYS A 70 -2.79 -1.07 -20.64
N GLU A 71 -1.63 -1.58 -21.07
CA GLU A 71 -1.53 -2.57 -22.15
C GLU A 71 -1.99 -3.95 -21.67
N LEU A 72 -1.54 -4.38 -20.48
CA LEU A 72 -1.97 -5.64 -19.85
C LEU A 72 -3.49 -5.68 -19.63
N ILE A 73 -4.07 -4.60 -19.12
CA ILE A 73 -5.54 -4.48 -18.97
C ILE A 73 -6.28 -4.64 -20.30
N LYS A 74 -5.69 -4.15 -21.40
CA LYS A 74 -6.28 -4.26 -22.75
C LYS A 74 -6.09 -5.63 -23.39
N ALA A 75 -5.20 -6.47 -22.86
CA ALA A 75 -5.03 -7.84 -23.31
C ALA A 75 -6.26 -8.70 -22.94
N LYS A 76 -7.01 -8.31 -21.89
CA LYS A 76 -8.24 -9.00 -21.44
C LYS A 76 -7.95 -10.44 -21.01
N GLU A 77 -6.88 -10.62 -20.27
CA GLU A 77 -6.53 -11.89 -19.63
C GLU A 77 -7.51 -12.20 -18.49
N ASP A 78 -7.83 -13.48 -18.34
CA ASP A 78 -8.64 -14.00 -17.24
C ASP A 78 -7.82 -14.06 -15.93
N PHE A 79 -8.49 -14.00 -14.80
CA PHE A 79 -7.94 -14.36 -13.49
C PHE A 79 -8.44 -15.74 -13.10
N VAL A 80 -7.52 -16.69 -13.02
CA VAL A 80 -7.83 -18.09 -12.68
C VAL A 80 -7.30 -18.41 -11.30
N CYS A 81 -8.20 -18.76 -10.39
CA CYS A 81 -7.87 -19.23 -9.05
C CYS A 81 -7.68 -20.75 -9.05
N GLU A 82 -6.58 -21.22 -8.48
CA GLU A 82 -6.30 -22.64 -8.29
C GLU A 82 -5.87 -22.88 -6.84
N GLU A 83 -6.46 -23.90 -6.19
CA GLU A 83 -5.93 -24.42 -4.93
C GLU A 83 -4.80 -25.40 -5.24
N VAL A 84 -3.67 -25.24 -4.57
CA VAL A 84 -2.45 -26.03 -4.82
C VAL A 84 -1.91 -26.58 -3.51
N SER A 85 -1.19 -27.69 -3.60
CA SER A 85 -0.46 -28.23 -2.45
C SER A 85 0.73 -27.32 -2.08
N THR A 86 1.18 -27.41 -0.82
CA THR A 86 2.39 -26.69 -0.36
C THR A 86 3.61 -27.01 -1.22
N SER A 87 3.78 -28.28 -1.65
CA SER A 87 4.88 -28.69 -2.52
C SER A 87 4.80 -28.02 -3.90
N GLU A 88 3.63 -28.01 -4.52
CA GLU A 88 3.43 -27.36 -5.82
C GLU A 88 3.68 -25.84 -5.73
N ALA A 89 3.20 -25.21 -4.66
CA ALA A 89 3.46 -23.79 -4.41
C ALA A 89 4.96 -23.51 -4.22
N LYS A 90 5.68 -24.34 -3.43
CA LYS A 90 7.13 -24.20 -3.23
C LYS A 90 7.90 -24.38 -4.53
N ASP A 91 7.49 -25.31 -5.38
CA ASP A 91 8.13 -25.54 -6.69
C ASP A 91 7.87 -24.37 -7.65
N LEU A 92 6.66 -23.81 -7.64
CA LEU A 92 6.27 -22.67 -8.47
C LEU A 92 7.01 -21.38 -8.06
N PHE A 93 7.15 -21.14 -6.76
CA PHE A 93 7.77 -19.94 -6.20
C PHE A 93 9.23 -20.17 -5.72
N LYS A 94 9.90 -21.22 -6.21
CA LYS A 94 11.26 -21.59 -5.78
C LYS A 94 12.30 -20.47 -5.90
N ASP A 95 12.09 -19.57 -6.86
CA ASP A 95 12.97 -18.43 -7.16
C ASP A 95 12.45 -17.12 -6.52
N GLN A 96 11.42 -17.19 -5.66
CA GLN A 96 10.75 -16.07 -5.01
C GLN A 96 10.84 -16.20 -3.48
N THR A 97 11.92 -15.66 -2.91
CA THR A 97 12.31 -15.81 -1.49
C THR A 97 11.17 -15.44 -0.51
N TYR A 98 10.53 -14.29 -0.73
CA TYR A 98 9.48 -13.81 0.17
C TYR A 98 8.20 -14.66 0.07
N LYS A 99 7.88 -15.18 -1.11
CA LYS A 99 6.73 -16.07 -1.32
C LYS A 99 6.95 -17.42 -0.64
N LEU A 100 8.17 -17.95 -0.66
CA LEU A 100 8.52 -19.17 0.10
C LEU A 100 8.30 -18.99 1.61
N GLU A 101 8.73 -17.86 2.18
CA GLU A 101 8.48 -17.55 3.60
C GLU A 101 6.99 -17.44 3.94
N LEU A 102 6.16 -16.89 3.03
CA LEU A 102 4.71 -16.84 3.20
C LEU A 102 4.10 -18.24 3.17
N ILE A 103 4.52 -19.09 2.23
CA ILE A 103 4.06 -20.48 2.12
C ILE A 103 4.39 -21.28 3.39
N GLU A 104 5.58 -21.10 3.97
CA GLU A 104 5.94 -21.71 5.25
C GLU A 104 5.06 -21.20 6.40
N GLY A 105 4.75 -19.89 6.40
CA GLY A 105 3.80 -19.28 7.31
C GLY A 105 2.40 -19.91 7.26
N LEU A 106 1.86 -20.04 6.05
CA LEU A 106 0.57 -20.68 5.76
C LEU A 106 0.57 -22.16 6.15
N GLU A 107 1.63 -22.90 5.84
CA GLU A 107 1.78 -24.32 6.19
C GLU A 107 1.72 -24.54 7.71
N SER A 108 2.33 -23.63 8.48
CA SER A 108 2.30 -23.66 9.94
C SER A 108 0.92 -23.37 10.55
N GLY A 109 -0.02 -22.83 9.75
CA GLY A 109 -1.36 -22.46 10.17
C GLY A 109 -1.40 -21.26 11.12
N LYS A 110 -0.34 -20.44 11.14
CA LYS A 110 -0.22 -19.27 12.04
C LYS A 110 -0.42 -17.95 11.32
N LEU A 111 -0.28 -17.93 10.00
CA LEU A 111 -0.33 -16.71 9.19
C LEU A 111 -1.31 -16.87 8.03
N ASP A 112 -1.91 -15.76 7.58
CA ASP A 112 -2.64 -15.64 6.33
C ASP A 112 -1.71 -15.34 5.14
N ASP A 113 -2.29 -15.14 3.95
CA ASP A 113 -1.58 -14.90 2.70
C ASP A 113 -0.89 -13.53 2.63
N ASP A 114 -1.32 -12.57 3.44
CA ASP A 114 -0.67 -11.27 3.64
C ASP A 114 0.39 -11.32 4.78
N GLY A 115 0.57 -12.47 5.42
CA GLY A 115 1.54 -12.67 6.50
C GLY A 115 1.09 -12.17 7.87
N ASN A 116 -0.21 -11.94 8.08
CA ASN A 116 -0.80 -11.56 9.35
C ASN A 116 -1.18 -12.79 10.19
N PRO A 117 -1.17 -12.71 11.54
CA PRO A 117 -1.58 -13.81 12.39
C PRO A 117 -3.03 -14.26 12.17
N THR A 118 -3.24 -15.58 12.08
CA THR A 118 -4.57 -16.21 11.99
C THR A 118 -4.65 -17.44 12.90
N ASP A 119 -5.86 -17.70 13.42
CA ASP A 119 -6.17 -18.89 14.22
C ASP A 119 -6.70 -20.05 13.36
N GLU A 120 -6.95 -19.80 12.06
CA GLU A 120 -7.51 -20.78 11.12
C GLU A 120 -6.50 -21.14 10.04
N LYS A 121 -6.38 -22.44 9.73
CA LYS A 121 -5.54 -22.91 8.62
C LYS A 121 -6.19 -22.54 7.29
N VAL A 122 -5.55 -21.62 6.56
CA VAL A 122 -6.02 -21.13 5.25
C VAL A 122 -5.51 -22.05 4.14
N PRO A 123 -6.34 -22.42 3.14
CA PRO A 123 -5.87 -23.16 1.97
C PRO A 123 -4.89 -22.33 1.15
N ILE A 124 -3.87 -22.99 0.59
CA ILE A 124 -2.89 -22.34 -0.28
C ILE A 124 -3.50 -22.22 -1.67
N THR A 125 -3.73 -20.98 -2.09
CA THR A 125 -4.32 -20.67 -3.39
C THR A 125 -3.41 -19.75 -4.18
N ILE A 126 -3.44 -19.91 -5.49
CA ILE A 126 -2.72 -19.07 -6.44
C ILE A 126 -3.69 -18.44 -7.43
N TYR A 127 -3.38 -17.23 -7.88
CA TYR A 127 -4.05 -16.59 -9.00
C TYR A 127 -3.10 -16.47 -10.17
N LYS A 128 -3.57 -16.92 -11.34
CA LYS A 128 -2.88 -16.75 -12.62
C LYS A 128 -3.60 -15.69 -13.44
N SER A 129 -2.87 -14.76 -14.02
CA SER A 129 -3.38 -13.84 -15.04
C SER A 129 -2.26 -13.48 -16.02
N GLY A 130 -2.51 -13.67 -17.31
CA GLY A 130 -1.47 -13.50 -18.33
C GLY A 130 -0.27 -14.40 -18.06
N ASN A 131 0.91 -13.79 -17.93
CA ASN A 131 2.15 -14.51 -17.63
C ASN A 131 2.50 -14.47 -16.13
N PHE A 132 1.68 -13.83 -15.32
CA PHE A 132 1.93 -13.65 -13.90
C PHE A 132 1.15 -14.66 -13.06
N VAL A 133 1.81 -15.17 -12.03
CA VAL A 133 1.22 -16.07 -11.03
C VAL A 133 1.59 -15.56 -9.66
N ASP A 134 0.60 -15.47 -8.78
CA ASP A 134 0.80 -14.96 -7.42
C ASP A 134 0.14 -15.84 -6.37
N LEU A 135 0.75 -15.87 -5.17
CA LEU A 135 0.19 -16.48 -3.98
C LEU A 135 -0.80 -15.49 -3.37
N CYS A 136 -2.09 -15.80 -3.48
CA CYS A 136 -3.15 -14.88 -3.11
C CYS A 136 -4.48 -15.63 -2.98
N ARG A 137 -5.32 -15.25 -2.01
CA ARG A 137 -6.67 -15.80 -1.83
C ARG A 137 -7.76 -15.06 -2.60
N GLY A 138 -7.47 -13.83 -3.02
CA GLY A 138 -8.44 -12.94 -3.66
C GLY A 138 -9.45 -12.38 -2.65
N PRO A 139 -10.64 -11.94 -3.11
CA PRO A 139 -11.15 -12.10 -4.46
C PRO A 139 -10.50 -11.17 -5.49
N HIS A 140 -10.51 -11.61 -6.76
CA HIS A 140 -10.16 -10.82 -7.94
C HIS A 140 -11.38 -10.54 -8.83
N VAL A 141 -11.19 -9.67 -9.83
CA VAL A 141 -12.10 -9.61 -10.98
C VAL A 141 -11.95 -10.88 -11.81
N GLU A 142 -12.94 -11.24 -12.62
CA GLU A 142 -12.87 -12.45 -13.46
C GLU A 142 -11.92 -12.24 -14.65
N ASN A 143 -11.87 -11.03 -15.18
CA ASN A 143 -11.07 -10.67 -16.33
C ASN A 143 -10.52 -9.25 -16.20
N THR A 144 -9.27 -9.04 -16.62
CA THR A 144 -8.60 -7.72 -16.61
C THR A 144 -9.40 -6.64 -17.35
N ALA A 145 -10.26 -6.99 -18.32
CA ALA A 145 -11.17 -6.06 -19.01
C ALA A 145 -12.19 -5.36 -18.08
N GLN A 146 -12.44 -5.90 -16.89
CA GLN A 146 -13.28 -5.27 -15.87
C GLN A 146 -12.56 -4.13 -15.14
N ILE A 147 -11.25 -4.01 -15.30
CA ILE A 147 -10.46 -2.87 -14.82
C ILE A 147 -10.50 -1.79 -15.89
N ASN A 148 -10.90 -0.58 -15.53
CA ASN A 148 -10.89 0.54 -16.46
C ASN A 148 -9.46 1.10 -16.59
N PRO A 149 -8.79 1.01 -17.77
CA PRO A 149 -7.40 1.45 -17.94
C PRO A 149 -7.22 2.98 -17.79
N HIS A 150 -8.31 3.75 -17.81
CA HIS A 150 -8.29 5.19 -17.57
C HIS A 150 -8.61 5.58 -16.12
N ALA A 151 -8.88 4.60 -15.25
CA ALA A 151 -9.21 4.77 -13.85
C ALA A 151 -8.14 4.16 -12.91
N VAL A 152 -6.94 3.87 -13.43
CA VAL A 152 -5.78 3.39 -12.67
C VAL A 152 -4.65 4.42 -12.71
N LYS A 153 -4.00 4.66 -11.56
CA LYS A 153 -2.88 5.61 -11.43
C LYS A 153 -1.86 5.11 -10.41
N LEU A 154 -0.58 5.14 -10.75
CA LEU A 154 0.50 4.98 -9.77
C LEU A 154 0.81 6.32 -9.10
N LEU A 155 1.02 6.30 -7.78
CA LEU A 155 1.12 7.50 -6.94
C LEU A 155 2.57 7.82 -6.59
N ASN A 156 3.23 6.95 -5.82
CA ASN A 156 4.58 7.16 -5.32
C ASN A 156 5.24 5.84 -4.92
N VAL A 157 6.56 5.87 -4.78
CA VAL A 157 7.35 4.79 -4.18
C VAL A 157 7.68 5.16 -2.74
N ALA A 158 7.65 4.18 -1.84
CA ALA A 158 8.11 4.30 -0.46
C ALA A 158 9.03 3.13 -0.11
N GLY A 159 9.78 3.24 0.99
CA GLY A 159 10.49 2.11 1.58
C GLY A 159 9.59 1.35 2.54
N ALA A 160 9.68 0.02 2.55
CA ALA A 160 9.04 -0.83 3.53
C ALA A 160 10.02 -1.91 4.01
N TYR A 161 9.99 -2.25 5.29
CA TYR A 161 10.76 -3.37 5.80
C TYR A 161 9.90 -4.64 5.78
N TRP A 162 10.48 -5.75 5.34
CA TRP A 162 9.78 -7.04 5.36
C TRP A 162 9.34 -7.38 6.78
N ARG A 163 8.04 -7.68 6.96
CA ARG A 163 7.39 -7.91 8.27
C ARG A 163 7.56 -6.76 9.28
N GLY A 164 7.92 -5.57 8.82
CA GLY A 164 8.19 -4.42 9.68
C GLY A 164 9.48 -4.51 10.49
N ASP A 165 10.38 -5.44 10.16
CA ASP A 165 11.66 -5.65 10.85
C ASP A 165 12.79 -4.87 10.16
N GLU A 166 13.31 -3.84 10.81
CA GLU A 166 14.37 -2.98 10.28
C GLU A 166 15.71 -3.67 10.02
N HIS A 167 15.90 -4.89 10.54
CA HIS A 167 17.09 -5.71 10.28
C HIS A 167 16.98 -6.53 8.99
N ARG A 168 15.81 -6.57 8.37
CA ARG A 168 15.55 -7.27 7.10
C ARG A 168 15.80 -6.35 5.90
N PRO A 169 15.92 -6.91 4.67
CA PRO A 169 16.06 -6.10 3.46
C PRO A 169 14.96 -5.04 3.35
N MET A 170 15.35 -3.84 2.92
CA MET A 170 14.42 -2.75 2.63
C MET A 170 13.82 -2.96 1.25
N LEU A 171 12.51 -3.19 1.22
CA LEU A 171 11.70 -3.33 0.02
C LEU A 171 11.25 -1.96 -0.51
N GLN A 172 10.92 -1.95 -1.79
CA GLN A 172 10.35 -0.80 -2.48
C GLN A 172 8.85 -1.02 -2.65
N ARG A 173 8.05 -0.21 -1.95
CA ARG A 173 6.60 -0.21 -2.01
C ARG A 173 6.12 0.74 -3.08
N ILE A 174 5.46 0.24 -4.11
CA ILE A 174 4.75 1.09 -5.08
C ILE A 174 3.30 1.25 -4.62
N TYR A 175 2.86 2.50 -4.42
CA TYR A 175 1.45 2.82 -4.18
C TYR A 175 0.73 3.13 -5.48
N GLY A 176 -0.46 2.57 -5.63
CA GLY A 176 -1.37 2.82 -6.74
C GLY A 176 -2.81 2.99 -6.28
N THR A 177 -3.66 3.50 -7.17
CA THR A 177 -5.10 3.61 -6.93
C THR A 177 -5.86 3.20 -8.18
N ALA A 178 -7.01 2.55 -7.97
CA ALA A 178 -7.92 2.13 -9.02
C ALA A 178 -9.37 2.42 -8.62
N TRP A 179 -10.19 2.80 -9.60
CA TRP A 179 -11.59 3.21 -9.45
C TRP A 179 -12.46 2.60 -10.55
N GLU A 180 -13.78 2.58 -10.36
CA GLU A 180 -14.70 2.06 -11.37
C GLU A 180 -14.79 2.99 -12.58
N SER A 181 -14.64 4.30 -12.35
CA SER A 181 -14.71 5.31 -13.39
C SER A 181 -13.53 6.29 -13.38
N LYS A 182 -13.27 6.89 -14.56
CA LYS A 182 -12.27 7.94 -14.73
C LYS A 182 -12.61 9.19 -13.90
N ASP A 183 -13.89 9.49 -13.70
CA ASP A 183 -14.34 10.65 -12.95
C ASP A 183 -14.09 10.49 -11.44
N GLU A 184 -14.28 9.28 -10.91
CA GLU A 184 -13.90 8.95 -9.53
C GLU A 184 -12.40 9.09 -9.31
N LEU A 185 -11.57 8.54 -10.21
CA LEU A 185 -10.12 8.72 -10.15
C LEU A 185 -9.76 10.22 -10.15
N LYS A 186 -10.36 11.00 -11.06
CA LYS A 186 -10.11 12.44 -11.14
C LYS A 186 -10.48 13.15 -9.84
N ASN A 187 -11.61 12.80 -9.25
CA ASN A 187 -12.06 13.36 -7.97
C ASN A 187 -11.10 13.00 -6.83
N TYR A 188 -10.65 11.75 -6.77
CA TYR A 188 -9.67 11.29 -5.78
C TYR A 188 -8.34 12.04 -5.90
N LEU A 189 -7.80 12.15 -7.12
CA LEU A 189 -6.57 12.90 -7.36
C LEU A 189 -6.72 14.39 -7.00
N TRP A 190 -7.88 15.00 -7.28
CA TRP A 190 -8.16 16.37 -6.84
C TRP A 190 -8.15 16.49 -5.30
N LYS A 191 -8.77 15.54 -4.58
CA LYS A 191 -8.73 15.50 -3.10
C LYS A 191 -7.30 15.38 -2.57
N LEU A 192 -6.46 14.53 -3.17
CA LEU A 192 -5.06 14.39 -2.80
C LEU A 192 -4.29 15.70 -2.97
N GLU A 193 -4.50 16.41 -4.08
CA GLU A 193 -3.86 17.72 -4.30
C GLU A 193 -4.36 18.79 -3.31
N GLU A 194 -5.66 18.79 -2.98
CA GLU A 194 -6.19 19.67 -1.93
C GLU A 194 -5.62 19.33 -0.54
N ALA A 195 -5.41 18.04 -0.23
CA ALA A 195 -4.79 17.61 1.02
C ALA A 195 -3.31 18.04 1.08
N LYS A 196 -2.53 17.87 0.00
CA LYS A 196 -1.13 18.32 -0.07
C LYS A 196 -0.97 19.83 0.14
N LYS A 197 -1.92 20.64 -0.33
CA LYS A 197 -1.92 22.09 -0.08
C LYS A 197 -2.10 22.45 1.40
N ARG A 198 -2.70 21.56 2.19
CA ARG A 198 -3.03 21.75 3.61
C ARG A 198 -2.13 20.93 4.53
N ASP A 199 -1.06 20.36 3.98
CA ASP A 199 -0.06 19.63 4.77
C ASP A 199 0.61 20.57 5.77
N HIS A 200 0.51 20.25 7.06
CA HIS A 200 1.08 21.05 8.13
C HIS A 200 2.60 21.24 8.01
N ARG A 201 3.32 20.32 7.34
CA ARG A 201 4.77 20.45 7.08
C ARG A 201 5.05 21.54 6.04
N LYS A 202 4.20 21.62 5.03
CA LYS A 202 4.26 22.69 4.01
C LYS A 202 3.89 24.03 4.63
N LEU A 203 2.74 24.10 5.29
CA LEU A 203 2.24 25.32 5.92
C LEU A 203 3.13 25.78 7.08
N GLY A 204 3.67 24.85 7.87
CA GLY A 204 4.59 25.13 8.96
C GLY A 204 5.85 25.86 8.50
N ARG A 205 6.38 25.48 7.33
CA ARG A 205 7.49 26.20 6.69
C ARG A 205 7.05 27.53 6.07
N GLU A 206 5.94 27.54 5.33
CA GLU A 206 5.45 28.76 4.63
C GLU A 206 5.01 29.87 5.59
N LEU A 207 4.52 29.52 6.77
CA LEU A 207 4.03 30.44 7.81
C LEU A 207 5.04 30.63 8.96
N ASP A 208 6.24 30.06 8.84
CA ASP A 208 7.31 30.17 9.83
C ASP A 208 6.86 29.75 11.25
N LEU A 209 6.21 28.59 11.36
CA LEU A 209 5.64 28.10 12.62
C LEU A 209 6.61 27.24 13.41
N TYR A 210 7.36 26.37 12.74
CA TYR A 210 8.31 25.46 13.36
C TYR A 210 9.31 24.91 12.35
N SER A 211 10.39 24.31 12.85
CA SER A 211 11.35 23.55 12.05
C SER A 211 11.78 22.26 12.75
N SER A 212 12.40 21.37 11.99
CA SER A 212 13.12 20.19 12.46
C SER A 212 14.58 20.29 12.04
N ASN A 213 15.50 19.85 12.89
CA ASN A 213 16.94 19.87 12.62
C ASN A 213 17.57 18.53 13.04
N ASP A 214 18.27 17.89 12.11
CA ASP A 214 18.87 16.57 12.33
C ASP A 214 20.00 16.58 13.38
N GLU A 215 20.72 17.70 13.54
CA GLU A 215 21.74 17.85 14.59
C GLU A 215 21.12 17.95 15.98
N VAL A 216 19.91 18.49 16.09
CA VAL A 216 19.16 18.54 17.35
C VAL A 216 18.58 17.17 17.68
N GLY A 217 18.03 16.49 16.67
CA GLY A 217 17.51 15.13 16.76
C GLY A 217 16.19 14.94 16.02
N GLN A 218 16.00 13.74 15.47
CA GLN A 218 14.79 13.40 14.73
C GLN A 218 13.55 13.42 15.64
N GLY A 219 12.49 14.09 15.19
CA GLY A 219 11.24 14.23 15.95
C GLY A 219 11.25 15.36 17.00
N LEU A 220 12.36 16.07 17.18
CA LEU A 220 12.45 17.20 18.11
C LEU A 220 12.13 18.52 17.40
N ILE A 221 10.90 19.00 17.57
CA ILE A 221 10.39 20.19 16.90
C ILE A 221 10.87 21.47 17.59
N LEU A 222 11.47 22.38 16.81
CA LEU A 222 11.83 23.72 17.21
C LEU A 222 10.70 24.68 16.89
N TRP A 223 10.01 25.16 17.93
CA TRP A 223 8.90 26.10 17.77
C TRP A 223 9.42 27.51 17.52
N HIS A 224 9.00 28.11 16.41
CA HIS A 224 9.31 29.51 16.10
C HIS A 224 8.31 30.42 16.84
N PRO A 225 8.54 31.74 16.93
CA PRO A 225 7.65 32.63 17.69
C PRO A 225 6.16 32.53 17.30
N ASN A 226 5.85 32.39 15.99
CA ASN A 226 4.46 32.26 15.52
C ASN A 226 3.82 30.95 15.98
N GLY A 227 4.50 29.81 15.79
CA GLY A 227 4.00 28.51 16.25
C GLY A 227 3.96 28.40 17.78
N GLY A 228 4.95 28.99 18.46
CA GLY A 228 5.00 29.10 19.91
C GLY A 228 3.81 29.87 20.48
N MET A 229 3.38 30.96 19.83
CA MET A 229 2.17 31.69 20.23
C MET A 229 0.90 30.85 20.05
N ILE A 230 0.76 30.13 18.92
CA ILE A 230 -0.38 29.23 18.71
C ILE A 230 -0.43 28.17 19.82
N ARG A 231 0.71 27.52 20.08
CA ARG A 231 0.85 26.52 21.14
C ARG A 231 0.49 27.10 22.51
N HIS A 232 1.00 28.30 22.83
CA HIS A 232 0.71 28.98 24.09
C HIS A 232 -0.79 29.24 24.30
N GLN A 233 -1.52 29.65 23.25
CA GLN A 233 -2.97 29.85 23.34
C GLN A 233 -3.72 28.54 23.58
N ILE A 234 -3.29 27.44 22.94
CA ILE A 234 -3.89 26.11 23.11
C ILE A 234 -3.63 25.59 24.53
N GLU A 235 -2.38 25.65 25.01
CA GLU A 235 -1.99 25.20 26.35
C GLU A 235 -2.77 25.97 27.43
N ARG A 236 -2.83 27.30 27.31
CA ARG A 236 -3.58 28.13 28.25
C ARG A 236 -5.08 27.77 28.28
N TYR A 237 -5.70 27.59 27.11
CA TYR A 237 -7.09 27.16 27.06
C TYR A 237 -7.28 25.79 27.73
N TRP A 238 -6.38 24.85 27.45
CA TRP A 238 -6.41 23.52 28.04
C TRP A 238 -6.27 23.58 29.57
N ASP A 239 -5.31 24.35 30.10
CA ASP A 239 -5.13 24.59 31.53
C ASP A 239 -6.40 25.18 32.17
N ASP A 240 -6.93 26.26 31.57
CA ASP A 240 -8.12 26.96 32.06
C ASP A 240 -9.34 26.01 32.11
N GLN A 241 -9.50 25.13 31.11
CA GLN A 241 -10.58 24.14 31.11
C GLN A 241 -10.39 23.05 32.17
N HIS A 242 -9.16 22.57 32.40
CA HIS A 242 -8.90 21.54 33.42
C HIS A 242 -9.19 22.08 34.81
N ILE A 243 -8.69 23.27 35.12
CA ILE A 243 -8.93 23.94 36.41
C ILE A 243 -10.43 24.19 36.62
N ALA A 244 -11.15 24.62 35.58
CA ALA A 244 -12.60 24.85 35.66
C ALA A 244 -13.42 23.57 35.87
N ASN A 245 -12.84 22.38 35.65
CA ASN A 245 -13.47 21.08 35.83
C ASN A 245 -12.80 20.28 36.97
N ASP A 246 -12.20 20.97 37.94
CA ASP A 246 -11.66 20.40 39.17
C ASP A 246 -10.51 19.39 38.97
N TYR A 247 -9.75 19.52 37.87
CA TYR A 247 -8.49 18.79 37.69
C TYR A 247 -7.33 19.54 38.34
N ASP A 248 -6.52 18.82 39.11
CA ASP A 248 -5.24 19.31 39.64
C ASP A 248 -4.13 19.12 38.58
N LEU A 249 -3.58 20.21 38.07
CA LEU A 249 -2.42 20.19 37.16
C LEU A 249 -1.13 19.88 37.95
N VAL A 250 -0.28 18.99 37.42
CA VAL A 250 0.99 18.53 38.04
C VAL A 250 2.20 18.80 37.16
#